data_AF-A0A258L856-F1
#
_entry.id   AF-A0A258L856-F1
#
_cell.length_a   1.000
_cell.length_b   1.000
_cell.length_c   1.000
_cell.angle_alpha   90.00
_cell.angle_beta   90.00
_cell.angle_gamma   90.00
#
_symmetry.space_group_name_H-M   'P 1'
#
loop_
_entity.id
_entity.type
_entity.pdbx_description
1 polymer ?
#
loop_
_entity_poly.entity_id
_entity_poly.type
_entity_poly.pdbx_seq_one_letter_code
_entity_poly.pdbx_strand_id
1 'polypeptide(L)' 'AEADLMGHPWQIIVGPRGAANGMVELKRRATGERFELPVAEAIAKVRG' A
#
# COMPACT_ATOMS: atom_id res chain seq x y z
N ALA A 1 6.55 0.79 -11.67
CA ALA A 1 5.62 0.28 -12.70
C ALA A 1 5.59 -1.25 -12.77
N GLU A 2 6.64 -1.96 -12.38
CA GLU A 2 6.69 -3.45 -12.42
C GLU A 2 5.62 -4.12 -11.54
N ALA A 3 5.33 -3.56 -10.37
CA ALA A 3 4.27 -4.04 -9.48
C ALA A 3 2.86 -3.94 -10.09
N ASP A 4 2.64 -3.04 -11.06
CA ASP A 4 1.38 -2.97 -11.82
C ASP A 4 1.28 -4.11 -12.85
N LEU A 5 2.42 -4.56 -13.39
CA LEU A 5 2.51 -5.64 -14.39
C LEU A 5 2.35 -7.03 -13.77
N MET A 6 2.76 -7.23 -12.52
CA MET A 6 2.62 -8.52 -11.81
C MET A 6 1.18 -8.83 -11.38
N GLY A 7 0.26 -7.86 -11.45
CA GLY A 7 -1.16 -8.11 -11.21
C GLY A 7 -1.55 -8.29 -9.75
N HIS A 8 -0.73 -7.84 -8.79
CA HIS A 8 -1.08 -7.91 -7.37
C HIS A 8 -2.34 -7.09 -7.07
N PRO A 9 -3.27 -7.62 -6.23
CA PRO A 9 -4.50 -6.91 -5.86
C PRO A 9 -4.22 -5.65 -5.03
N TRP A 10 -3.13 -5.68 -4.28
CA TRP A 10 -2.67 -4.63 -3.38
C TRP A 10 -1.23 -4.25 -3.70
N GLN A 11 -0.91 -2.97 -3.56
CA GLN A 11 0.44 -2.42 -3.63
C GLN A 11 0.70 -1.61 -2.37
N ILE A 12 1.77 -1.93 -1.65
CA ILE A 12 2.24 -1.14 -0.51
C ILE A 12 3.45 -0.35 -0.98
N ILE A 13 3.37 0.97 -0.90
CA ILE A 13 4.39 1.91 -1.33
C ILE A 13 5.01 2.52 -0.08
N VAL A 14 6.32 2.32 0.06
CA VAL A 14 7.11 2.83 1.18
C VAL A 14 7.98 3.99 0.68
N GLY A 15 7.52 5.21 0.95
CA GLY A 15 8.29 6.42 0.68
C GLY A 15 9.13 6.84 1.90
N PRO A 16 10.27 7.52 1.73
CA PRO A 16 11.14 7.91 2.84
C PRO A 16 10.45 8.80 3.88
N ARG A 17 9.52 9.67 3.45
CA ARG A 17 8.73 10.52 4.37
C ARG A 17 7.72 9.73 5.19
N GLY A 18 6.98 8.82 4.54
CA GLY A 18 6.01 7.96 5.23
C GLY A 18 6.72 7.02 6.20
N ALA A 19 7.82 6.39 5.77
CA ALA A 19 8.61 5.49 6.58
C ALA A 19 9.14 6.13 7.86
N ALA A 20 9.62 7.39 7.80
CA ALA A 20 10.05 8.13 8.98
C ALA A 20 8.93 8.33 10.01
N ASN A 21 7.67 8.37 9.57
CA ASN A 21 6.48 8.51 10.41
C ASN A 21 5.75 7.18 10.66
N GLY A 22 6.28 6.04 10.23
CA GLY A 22 5.63 4.73 10.35
C GLY A 22 4.41 4.53 9.43
N MET A 23 4.30 5.32 8.37
CA MET A 23 3.18 5.37 7.43
C MET A 23 3.56 4.75 6.07
N VAL A 24 2.57 4.18 5.40
CA VAL A 24 2.70 3.64 4.03
C VAL A 24 1.49 4.03 3.19
N GLU A 25 1.69 4.11 1.88
CA GLU A 25 0.59 4.24 0.92
C GLU A 25 0.16 2.85 0.44
N LEU A 26 -1.10 2.48 0.70
CA LEU A 26 -1.72 1.25 0.22
C LEU A 26 -2.62 1.59 -0.97
N LYS A 27 -2.37 0.95 -2.12
CA LYS A 27 -3.16 1.11 -3.34
C LYS A 27 -3.89 -0.19 -3.68
N ARG A 28 -5.20 -0.10 -3.95
CA ARG A 28 -6.03 -1.21 -4.44
C ARG A 28 -6.10 -1.19 -5.96
N ARG A 29 -5.67 -2.26 -6.62
CA ARG A 29 -5.63 -2.32 -8.09
C ARG A 29 -7.03 -2.22 -8.72
N ALA A 30 -8.00 -2.94 -8.17
CA ALA A 30 -9.32 -3.08 -8.77
C ALA A 30 -10.12 -1.76 -8.82
N THR A 31 -9.95 -0.91 -7.81
CA THR A 31 -10.70 0.37 -7.68
C THR A 31 -9.84 1.59 -7.93
N GLY A 32 -8.51 1.47 -7.84
CA GLY A 32 -7.59 2.60 -7.87
C GLY A 32 -7.52 3.39 -6.55
N GLU A 33 -8.25 2.95 -5.52
CA GLU A 33 -8.26 3.59 -4.20
C GLU A 33 -6.86 3.59 -3.57
N ARG A 34 -6.55 4.68 -2.90
CA ARG A 34 -5.28 4.89 -2.19
C ARG A 34 -5.57 5.30 -0.76
N PHE A 35 -4.80 4.75 0.15
CA PHE A 35 -4.90 5.02 1.56
C PHE A 35 -3.50 5.32 2.07
N GLU A 36 -3.35 6.37 2.89
CA GLU A 36 -2.14 6.59 3.68
C GLU A 36 -2.45 6.21 5.12
N LEU A 37 -1.77 5.18 5.62
CA LEU A 37 -2.09 4.59 6.92
C LEU A 37 -0.85 3.98 7.59
N PRO A 38 -0.90 3.72 8.90
CA PRO A 38 0.17 3.02 9.59
C PRO A 38 0.41 1.63 9.00
N VAL A 39 1.66 1.16 9.06
CA VAL A 39 2.06 -0.17 8.56
C VAL A 39 1.17 -1.29 9.08
N ALA A 40 0.83 -1.27 10.37
CA ALA A 40 0.01 -2.30 11.01
C ALA A 40 -1.39 -2.40 10.40
N GLU A 41 -2.02 -1.25 10.12
CA GLU A 41 -3.34 -1.20 9.49
C GLU A 41 -3.26 -1.65 8.02
N ALA A 42 -2.16 -1.37 7.32
CA ALA A 42 -1.97 -1.78 5.93
C ALA A 42 -1.90 -3.31 5.85
N ILE A 43 -1.17 -3.93 6.77
CA ILE A 43 -1.09 -5.38 6.92
C ILE A 43 -2.49 -5.97 7.20
N ALA A 44 -3.26 -5.35 8.09
CA ALA A 44 -4.61 -5.82 8.41
C ALA A 44 -5.54 -5.79 7.18
N LYS A 45 -5.48 -4.73 6.35
CA LYS A 45 -6.29 -4.60 5.12
C LYS A 45 -5.94 -5.63 4.03
N VAL A 46 -4.67 -6.05 3.92
CA VAL A 46 -4.24 -6.98 2.86
C VAL A 46 -4.35 -8.46 3.25
N ARG A 47 -4.54 -8.77 4.54
CA ARG A 47 -4.70 -10.16 5.03
C ARG A 47 -6.14 -10.70 4.89
N GLY A 48 -7.08 -9.86 4.44
CA GLY A 48 -8.49 -10.21 4.21
C GLY A 48 -8.75 -10.84 2.85
#